data_AF-A0A1X7SZT8-F1
#
_entry.id   AF-A0A1X7SZT8-F1
#
_cell.length_a   1.000
_cell.length_b   1.000
_cell.length_c   1.000
_cell.angle_alpha   90.00
_cell.angle_beta   90.00
_cell.angle_gamma   90.00
#
_symmetry.space_group_name_H-M   'P 1'
#
loop_
_entity.id
_entity.type
_entity.pdbx_description
1 polymer ?
#
loop_
_entity_poly.entity_id
_entity_poly.type
_entity_poly.pdbx_seq_one_letter_code
_entity_poly.pdbx_strand_id
1 'polypeptide(L)'
;MVINYKDMNHTNSYGITIGLQFASFIVQYYRLVLDLLVLGLQRANVLAGPPQLPNDFLTYQDMDTEAVPPIRLYLRYIDRVHVFFRFQLMILKTSYSIT
;
A
#
# COMPACT_ATOMS: atom_id res chain seq x y z
N MET A 1 -3.59 -25.82 11.66
CA MET A 1 -4.08 -25.50 13.02
C MET A 1 -5.53 -25.94 13.10
N VAL A 2 -5.93 -26.70 14.11
CA VAL A 2 -7.34 -27.08 14.30
C VAL A 2 -8.01 -26.01 15.15
N ILE A 3 -9.11 -25.46 14.65
CA ILE A 3 -9.97 -24.51 15.35
C ILE A 3 -11.16 -25.31 15.85
N ASN A 4 -11.42 -25.23 17.16
CA ASN A 4 -12.52 -25.92 17.81
C ASN A 4 -13.51 -24.89 18.37
N TYR A 5 -14.80 -25.12 18.14
CA TYR A 5 -15.87 -24.33 18.74
C TYR A 5 -17.03 -25.24 19.11
N LYS A 6 -17.32 -25.34 20.43
CA LYS A 6 -18.26 -26.32 20.99
C LYS A 6 -17.88 -27.75 20.58
N ASP A 7 -18.73 -28.40 19.79
CA ASP A 7 -18.60 -29.75 19.24
C ASP A 7 -17.98 -29.79 17.84
N MET A 8 -17.78 -28.62 17.22
CA MET A 8 -17.22 -28.51 15.88
C MET A 8 -15.69 -28.41 15.92
N ASN A 9 -15.04 -29.24 15.11
CA ASN A 9 -13.59 -29.22 14.90
C ASN A 9 -13.31 -29.02 13.41
N HIS A 10 -12.55 -27.98 13.07
CA HIS A 10 -12.19 -27.68 11.68
C HIS A 10 -10.69 -27.40 11.57
N THR A 11 -10.03 -28.05 10.61
CA THR A 11 -8.63 -27.72 10.30
C THR A 11 -8.59 -26.50 9.41
N ASN A 12 -8.03 -25.41 9.92
CA ASN A 12 -7.83 -24.23 9.09
C ASN A 12 -6.70 -24.48 8.07
N SER A 13 -7.10 -24.77 6.83
CA SER A 13 -6.19 -24.99 5.69
C SER A 13 -5.94 -23.71 4.88
N TYR A 14 -6.77 -22.67 5.03
CA TYR A 14 -6.73 -21.45 4.21
C TYR A 14 -6.94 -20.19 5.03
N GLY A 15 -6.15 -19.15 4.75
CA GLY A 15 -6.24 -17.87 5.45
C GLY A 15 -5.48 -17.86 6.78
N ILE A 16 -5.35 -16.66 7.35
CA ILE A 16 -4.52 -16.43 8.54
C ILE A 16 -5.35 -16.40 9.83
N THR A 17 -4.83 -17.02 10.88
CA THR A 17 -5.40 -16.90 12.23
C THR A 17 -4.88 -15.63 12.90
N ILE A 18 -5.74 -14.61 13.02
CA ILE A 18 -5.37 -13.27 13.53
C ILE A 18 -5.04 -13.26 15.03
N GLY A 19 -5.49 -14.26 15.79
CA GLY A 19 -5.23 -14.37 17.24
C GLY A 19 -3.82 -14.81 17.62
N LEU A 20 -2.93 -15.07 16.65
CA LEU A 20 -1.52 -15.38 16.92
C LEU A 20 -0.76 -14.09 17.25
N GLN A 21 0.16 -14.13 18.22
CA GLN A 21 0.94 -12.95 18.65
C GLN A 21 1.73 -12.29 17.51
N PHE A 22 2.17 -13.08 16.52
CA PHE A 22 2.91 -12.62 15.35
C PHE A 22 2.01 -12.37 14.12
N ALA A 23 0.70 -12.54 14.22
CA ALA A 23 -0.20 -12.36 13.07
C ALA A 23 -0.16 -10.93 12.53
N SER A 24 0.00 -9.93 13.40
CA SER A 24 0.13 -8.52 13.01
C SER A 24 1.28 -8.29 12.03
N PHE A 25 2.44 -8.93 12.28
CA PHE A 25 3.60 -8.85 11.40
C PHE A 25 3.31 -9.44 10.01
N ILE A 26 2.74 -10.66 9.96
CA ILE A 26 2.42 -11.32 8.69
C ILE A 26 1.41 -10.50 7.88
N VAL A 27 0.37 -9.97 8.55
CA VAL A 27 -0.65 -9.15 7.91
C VAL A 27 -0.04 -7.87 7.33
N GLN A 28 0.83 -7.17 8.07
CA GLN A 28 1.50 -5.97 7.57
C GLN A 28 2.47 -6.26 6.42
N TYR A 29 3.18 -7.40 6.45
CA TYR A 29 4.04 -7.82 5.35
C TYR A 29 3.23 -8.12 4.08
N TYR A 30 2.11 -8.82 4.20
CA TYR A 30 1.23 -9.07 3.06
C TYR A 30 0.63 -7.77 2.50
N ARG A 31 0.32 -6.81 3.38
CA ARG A 31 -0.13 -5.46 2.96
C ARG A 31 0.95 -4.69 2.20
N LEU A 32 2.21 -4.80 2.61
CA LEU A 32 3.32 -4.19 1.85
C LEU A 32 3.40 -4.74 0.42
N VAL A 33 3.21 -6.06 0.24
CA VAL A 33 3.15 -6.66 -1.11
C VAL A 33 2.01 -6.05 -1.93
N LEU A 34 0.83 -5.89 -1.34
CA LEU A 34 -0.29 -5.22 -2.01
C LEU A 34 -0.01 -3.73 -2.28
N ASP A 35 0.70 -3.04 -1.40
CA ASP A 35 1.07 -1.62 -1.59
C ASP A 35 2.02 -1.45 -2.78
N LEU A 36 2.98 -2.37 -2.94
CA LEU A 36 3.86 -2.39 -4.11
C LEU A 36 3.09 -2.65 -5.41
N LEU A 37 2.03 -3.46 -5.37
CA LEU A 37 1.16 -3.71 -6.53
C LEU A 37 0.30 -2.48 -6.88
N VAL A 38 -0.19 -1.75 -5.87
CA VAL A 38 -1.02 -0.56 -6.07
C VAL A 38 -0.20 0.64 -6.55
N LEU A 39 0.97 0.87 -5.96
CA LEU A 39 1.83 2.02 -6.30
C LEU A 39 2.73 1.74 -7.51
N GLY A 40 3.12 0.49 -7.74
CA GLY A 40 4.21 0.12 -8.64
C GLY A 40 5.59 0.42 -8.04
N LEU A 41 6.61 -0.30 -8.52
CA LEU A 41 7.96 -0.26 -7.95
C LEU A 41 8.60 1.14 -8.03
N GLN A 42 8.41 1.85 -9.15
CA GLN A 42 8.99 3.18 -9.34
C GLN A 42 8.42 4.19 -8.34
N ARG A 43 7.09 4.22 -8.14
CA ARG A 43 6.47 5.19 -7.22
C ARG A 43 6.71 4.84 -5.77
N ALA A 44 6.65 3.55 -5.41
CA ALA A 44 6.95 3.09 -4.07
C ALA A 44 8.38 3.46 -3.65
N ASN A 45 9.35 3.34 -4.55
CA ASN A 45 10.74 3.71 -4.28
C ASN A 45 10.90 5.22 -4.03
N VAL A 46 10.23 6.07 -4.81
CA VAL A 46 10.26 7.53 -4.59
C VAL A 46 9.63 7.92 -3.25
N LEU A 47 8.55 7.24 -2.84
CA LEU A 47 7.91 7.48 -1.54
C LEU A 47 8.79 7.03 -0.37
N ALA A 48 9.44 5.88 -0.49
CA ALA A 48 10.33 5.36 0.55
C ALA A 48 11.66 6.13 0.65
N GLY A 49 12.13 6.71 -0.46
CA GLY A 49 13.45 7.32 -0.55
C GLY A 49 14.57 6.27 -0.71
N PRO A 50 15.82 6.70 -0.90
CA PRO A 50 16.96 5.81 -1.03
C PRO A 50 17.18 5.01 0.27
N PRO A 51 17.63 3.75 0.19
CA PRO A 51 17.74 2.87 1.36
C PRO A 51 18.76 3.35 2.40
N GLN A 52 19.74 4.17 1.99
CA GLN A 52 20.71 4.78 2.90
C GLN A 52 20.14 6.00 3.64
N LEU A 53 19.16 6.69 3.05
CA LEU A 53 18.53 7.89 3.60
C LEU A 53 17.02 7.85 3.30
N PRO A 54 16.25 7.06 4.06
CA PRO A 54 14.82 6.92 3.84
C PRO A 54 14.11 8.25 4.10
N ASN A 55 13.00 8.47 3.38
CA ASN A 55 12.15 9.63 3.61
C ASN A 55 11.26 9.40 4.84
N ASP A 56 10.98 10.48 5.57
CA ASP A 56 9.97 10.47 6.62
C ASP A 56 8.55 10.33 6.02
N PHE A 57 7.58 10.01 6.87
CA PHE A 57 6.20 9.85 6.44
C PHE A 57 5.65 11.14 5.79
N LEU A 58 5.11 11.00 4.57
CA LEU A 58 4.56 12.09 3.74
C LEU A 58 5.56 13.18 3.36
N THR A 59 6.86 12.91 3.43
CA THR A 59 7.89 13.83 2.95
C THR A 59 8.57 13.30 1.70
N TYR A 60 9.15 14.22 0.96
CA TYR A 60 9.92 13.94 -0.25
C TYR A 60 11.27 14.64 -0.14
N GLN A 61 12.25 14.17 -0.91
CA GLN A 61 13.55 14.84 -0.99
C GLN A 61 13.43 16.18 -1.72
N ASP A 62 12.70 16.22 -2.84
CA ASP A 62 12.57 17.39 -3.69
C ASP A 62 11.12 17.64 -4.12
N MET A 63 10.74 18.92 -4.28
CA MET A 63 9.41 19.30 -4.79
C MET A 63 9.15 18.78 -6.22
N ASP A 64 10.20 18.67 -7.04
CA ASP A 64 10.08 18.17 -8.41
C ASP A 64 9.70 16.68 -8.44
N THR A 65 10.27 15.88 -7.53
CA THR A 65 9.93 14.44 -7.40
C THR A 65 8.51 14.21 -6.92
N GLU A 66 7.98 15.14 -6.13
CA GLU A 66 6.57 15.17 -5.76
C GLU A 66 5.70 15.55 -6.97
N ALA A 67 6.15 16.52 -7.78
CA ALA A 67 5.39 17.13 -8.87
C ALA A 67 5.04 16.20 -10.04
N VAL A 68 5.90 15.22 -10.33
CA VAL A 68 5.81 14.41 -11.55
C VAL A 68 4.59 13.46 -11.57
N PRO A 69 4.39 12.57 -10.59
CA PRO A 69 3.28 11.63 -10.62
C PRO A 69 1.96 12.22 -10.08
N PRO A 70 0.80 11.71 -10.54
CA PRO A 70 -0.50 12.14 -10.03
C PRO A 70 -0.76 11.66 -8.60
N ILE A 71 -0.21 10.52 -8.18
CA ILE A 71 -0.32 10.00 -6.80
C ILE A 71 0.64 10.78 -5.91
N ARG A 72 0.14 11.59 -4.98
CA ARG A 72 0.93 12.50 -4.12
C ARG A 72 1.13 12.03 -2.70
N LEU A 73 0.16 11.36 -2.12
CA LEU A 73 0.30 10.84 -0.77
C LEU A 73 -0.32 9.45 -0.77
N TYR A 74 0.33 8.54 -0.07
CA TYR A 74 -0.13 7.18 0.12
C TYR A 74 0.00 6.82 1.59
N LEU A 75 -1.10 6.34 2.16
CA LEU A 75 -1.15 5.84 3.51
C LEU A 75 -2.06 4.61 3.53
N ARG A 76 -1.62 3.54 4.20
CA ARG A 76 -2.49 2.44 4.56
C ARG A 76 -2.57 2.31 6.08
N TYR A 77 -3.77 2.45 6.62
CA TYR A 77 -4.06 2.16 8.02
C TYR A 77 -4.87 0.88 8.12
N ILE A 78 -4.22 -0.19 8.54
CA ILE A 78 -4.78 -1.53 8.65
C ILE A 78 -5.38 -1.99 7.31
N ASP A 79 -6.69 -1.92 7.15
CA ASP A 79 -7.47 -2.31 5.98
C ASP A 79 -7.80 -1.12 5.07
N ARG A 80 -7.62 0.11 5.54
CA ARG A 80 -8.00 1.33 4.82
C ARG A 80 -6.83 1.91 4.05
N VAL A 81 -7.04 2.15 2.77
CA VAL A 81 -6.07 2.81 1.88
C VAL A 81 -6.53 4.23 1.63
N HIS A 82 -5.66 5.18 1.91
CA HIS A 82 -5.84 6.61 1.69
C HIS A 82 -4.84 7.06 0.62
N VAL A 83 -5.36 7.52 -0.51
CA VAL A 83 -4.54 8.01 -1.63
C VAL A 83 -4.96 9.43 -1.97
N PHE A 84 -3.99 10.34 -2.01
CA PHE A 84 -4.22 11.71 -2.48
C PHE A 84 -3.70 11.84 -3.91
N PHE A 85 -4.58 12.27 -4.81
CA PHE A 85 -4.24 12.52 -6.21
C PHE A 85 -4.25 14.01 -6.52
N ARG A 86 -3.23 14.48 -7.26
CA ARG A 86 -3.20 15.82 -7.83
C ARG A 86 -3.06 15.71 -9.35
N PHE A 87 -4.16 15.95 -10.05
CA PHE A 87 -4.18 15.98 -11.51
C PHE A 87 -3.93 17.40 -12.03
N GLN A 88 -3.05 17.54 -13.02
CA GLN A 88 -2.95 18.77 -13.81
C GLN A 88 -3.87 18.68 -15.02
N LEU A 89 -4.33 19.84 -15.50
CA LEU A 89 -5.29 19.98 -16.61
C LEU A 89 -4.86 19.22 -17.88
N MET A 90 -3.56 19.13 -18.16
CA MET A 90 -3.02 18.44 -19.35
C MET A 90 -3.20 16.92 -19.31
N ILE A 91 -3.12 16.30 -18.12
CA ILE A 91 -3.29 14.85 -17.96
C ILE A 91 -4.76 14.47 -18.17
N LEU A 92 -5.71 15.31 -17.74
CA LEU A 92 -7.14 15.10 -17.97
C LEU A 92 -7.49 15.10 -19.47
N LYS A 93 -6.88 15.99 -20.28
CA LYS A 93 -7.14 16.04 -21.73
C LYS A 93 -6.71 14.78 -22.49
N THR A 94 -5.67 14.10 -22.03
CA THR A 94 -5.17 12.87 -22.70
C THR A 94 -6.18 11.73 -22.58
N SER A 95 -6.99 11.71 -21.51
CA SER A 95 -8.07 10.72 -21.35
C SER A 95 -9.33 11.01 -22.17
N TYR A 96 -9.56 12.25 -22.60
CA TYR A 96 -10.71 12.63 -23.42
C TYR A 96 -10.44 12.64 -24.93
N SER A 97 -9.19 12.41 -25.36
CA SER A 97 -8.82 12.44 -26.78
C SER A 97 -8.92 11.08 -27.49
N ILE A 98 -9.66 10.12 -26.90
CA ILE A 98 -9.99 8.81 -27.49
C ILE A 98 -11.51 8.74 -27.81
N THR A 99 -12.09 9.85 -28.28
CA THR A 99 -13.37 9.86 -28.99
C THR A 99 -13.27 10.77 -30.19
#